data_AF-A0A6G0HKG9-F1
#
_entry.id   AF-A0A6G0HKG9-F1
#
_cell.length_a   1.000
_cell.length_b   1.000
_cell.length_c   1.000
_cell.angle_alpha   90.00
_cell.angle_beta   90.00
_cell.angle_gamma   90.00
#
_symmetry.space_group_name_H-M   'P 1'
#
loop_
_entity.id
_entity.type
_entity.pdbx_description
1 polymer ?
#
loop_
_entity_poly.entity_id
_entity_poly.type
_entity_poly.pdbx_seq_one_letter_code
_entity_poly.pdbx_strand_id
1 'polypeptide(L)'
;MAAGLLLLVCAGAVLYSAKAQDLYNELPDSYKKGVDLSLEQLSSHAGVRHHFRFLRSLEKSDIQSGFGVKYLYHHFYLKPTRCAKGTADSNPQRCPFRNNRALMDCAVCYKTANDLMIMDPKPYVHCIQKPRLTENDGNFVIYGWKPVWASNTNGSDMIRLCMQDDCNLVMYNQSDKPGWSTGTYGPNCNMCHLQLTDDGKLVLYRDGKEIWSSASSHGIKE
;
A
#
# COMPACT_ATOMS: atom_id res chain seq x y z
N MET A 1 -49.15 41.08 -0.94
CA MET A 1 -49.52 39.75 -0.43
C MET A 1 -48.60 38.73 -1.08
N ALA A 2 -48.08 37.79 -0.27
CA ALA A 2 -47.30 36.59 -0.64
C ALA A 2 -45.94 36.86 -1.31
N ALA A 3 -44.86 36.12 -1.08
CA ALA A 3 -44.43 35.08 -0.14
C ALA A 3 -42.89 35.01 -0.38
N GLY A 4 -42.01 34.90 0.59
CA GLY A 4 -41.89 33.76 1.50
C GLY A 4 -40.97 32.69 0.88
N LEU A 5 -39.75 32.58 1.43
CA LEU A 5 -38.83 31.43 1.37
C LEU A 5 -38.07 31.13 0.05
N LEU A 6 -36.74 31.29 0.10
CA LEU A 6 -35.81 30.38 -0.59
C LEU A 6 -34.55 30.16 0.25
N LEU A 7 -34.71 29.15 1.10
CA LEU A 7 -33.76 28.17 1.63
C LEU A 7 -32.26 28.37 1.35
N LEU A 8 -31.55 28.61 2.46
CA LEU A 8 -30.24 28.08 2.83
C LEU A 8 -29.94 26.70 2.22
N VAL A 9 -29.16 26.63 1.14
CA VAL A 9 -28.38 25.42 0.80
C VAL A 9 -27.10 25.85 0.10
N CYS A 10 -26.01 26.03 0.87
CA CYS A 10 -24.63 25.80 0.39
C CYS A 10 -23.65 25.64 1.57
N ALA A 11 -24.10 25.04 2.68
CA ALA A 11 -23.21 24.53 3.73
C ALA A 11 -22.76 23.08 3.46
N GLY A 12 -22.92 22.58 2.22
CA GLY A 12 -22.61 21.20 1.83
C GLY A 12 -21.29 21.03 1.07
N ALA A 13 -20.68 22.10 0.57
CA ALA A 13 -19.45 22.03 -0.22
C ALA A 13 -18.17 22.37 0.57
N VAL A 14 -18.29 22.74 1.84
CA VAL A 14 -17.15 23.21 2.67
C VAL A 14 -16.64 22.13 3.66
N LEU A 15 -17.23 20.94 3.71
CA LEU A 15 -16.83 19.90 4.68
C LEU A 15 -16.22 18.61 4.10
N TYR A 16 -16.02 18.51 2.79
CA TYR A 16 -15.21 17.40 2.21
C TYR A 16 -13.69 17.61 2.33
N SER A 17 -13.25 18.67 3.03
CA SER A 17 -11.89 18.81 3.56
C SER A 17 -11.86 18.63 5.09
N ALA A 18 -12.74 17.78 5.64
CA ALA A 18 -12.56 17.26 6.98
C ALA A 18 -11.32 16.35 6.97
N LYS A 19 -10.18 16.94 7.35
CA LYS A 19 -8.90 16.32 7.74
C LYS A 19 -8.68 14.91 7.19
N ALA A 20 -7.68 14.75 6.31
CA ALA A 20 -6.99 13.48 6.20
C ALA A 20 -6.41 13.14 7.58
N GLN A 21 -7.24 12.54 8.43
CA GLN A 21 -6.92 12.16 9.78
C GLN A 21 -5.90 11.05 9.62
N ASP A 22 -4.67 11.32 10.03
CA ASP A 22 -3.63 10.31 10.01
C ASP A 22 -4.08 9.19 10.96
N LEU A 23 -4.41 8.01 10.41
CA LEU A 23 -4.89 6.84 11.18
C LEU A 23 -3.90 6.44 12.28
N TYR A 24 -2.66 6.88 12.18
CA TYR A 24 -1.66 6.77 13.24
C TYR A 24 -2.08 7.53 14.51
N ASN A 25 -2.65 8.72 14.38
CA ASN A 25 -3.05 9.56 15.52
C ASN A 25 -4.20 8.93 16.33
N GLU A 26 -5.00 8.08 15.70
CA GLU A 26 -6.09 7.34 16.33
C GLU A 26 -5.62 6.09 17.09
N LEU A 27 -4.36 5.68 16.94
CA LEU A 27 -3.82 4.56 17.69
C LEU A 27 -3.67 4.93 19.18
N PRO A 28 -3.93 3.98 20.10
CA PRO A 28 -3.52 4.14 21.48
C PRO A 28 -2.00 4.29 21.57
N ASP A 29 -1.53 5.08 22.53
CA ASP A 29 -0.10 5.43 22.65
C ASP A 29 0.80 4.22 22.90
N SER A 30 0.28 3.15 23.50
CA SER A 30 1.00 1.88 23.58
C SER A 30 1.34 1.37 22.18
N TYR A 31 0.33 1.16 21.33
CA TYR A 31 0.47 0.65 19.97
C TYR A 31 1.31 1.56 19.05
N LYS A 32 1.27 2.88 19.23
CA LYS A 32 2.15 3.81 18.49
C LYS A 32 3.63 3.46 18.66
N LYS A 33 4.06 3.10 19.87
CA LYS A 33 5.48 2.76 20.15
C LYS A 33 5.95 1.58 19.32
N GLY A 34 5.11 0.57 19.12
CA GLY A 34 5.42 -0.59 18.28
C GLY A 34 5.58 -0.22 16.80
N VAL A 35 4.73 0.68 16.31
CA VAL A 35 4.80 1.23 14.94
C VAL A 35 6.07 2.07 14.77
N ASP A 36 6.38 2.95 15.73
CA ASP A 36 7.55 3.82 15.70
C ASP A 36 8.85 3.02 15.71
N LEU A 37 8.95 2.01 16.58
CA LEU A 37 10.09 1.10 16.61
C LEU A 37 10.27 0.38 15.26
N SER A 38 9.17 -0.05 14.64
CA SER A 38 9.22 -0.71 13.33
C SER A 38 9.68 0.24 12.22
N LEU A 39 9.19 1.48 12.23
CA LEU A 39 9.63 2.53 11.30
C LEU A 39 11.11 2.88 11.49
N GLU A 40 11.58 2.98 12.73
CA GLU A 40 12.98 3.24 13.08
C GLU A 40 13.89 2.12 12.54
N GLN A 41 13.55 0.85 12.82
CA GLN A 41 14.31 -0.30 12.32
C GLN A 41 14.32 -0.39 10.80
N LEU A 42 13.18 -0.12 10.13
CA LEU A 42 13.13 -0.06 8.67
C LEU A 42 13.97 1.10 8.12
N SER A 43 13.93 2.27 8.77
CA SER A 43 14.67 3.45 8.33
C SER A 43 16.19 3.26 8.49
N SER A 44 16.66 2.49 9.48
CA SER A 44 18.08 2.19 9.66
C SER A 44 18.58 1.08 8.73
N HIS A 45 17.70 0.22 8.22
CA HIS A 45 18.10 -0.91 7.38
C HIS A 45 18.61 -0.46 5.99
N ALA A 46 19.81 -0.93 5.60
CA ALA A 46 20.47 -0.51 4.36
C ALA A 46 19.67 -0.88 3.08
N GLY A 47 19.02 -2.05 3.08
CA GLY A 47 18.19 -2.51 1.96
C GLY A 47 16.88 -1.76 1.77
N VAL A 48 16.44 -0.97 2.75
CA VAL A 48 15.19 -0.20 2.67
C VAL A 48 15.50 1.17 2.08
N ARG A 49 14.89 1.50 0.93
CA ARG A 49 15.11 2.77 0.20
C ARG A 49 14.00 3.80 0.36
N HIS A 50 12.81 3.37 0.78
CA HIS A 50 11.64 4.22 0.82
C HIS A 50 11.39 4.76 2.23
N HIS A 51 10.82 5.96 2.31
CA HIS A 51 10.17 6.44 3.52
C HIS A 51 8.80 5.79 3.64
N PHE A 52 8.42 5.34 4.84
CA PHE A 52 7.15 4.69 5.13
C PHE A 52 6.36 5.48 6.16
N ARG A 53 5.04 5.42 6.07
CA ARG A 53 4.12 5.91 7.11
C ARG A 53 3.12 4.83 7.45
N PHE A 54 2.59 4.88 8.66
CA PHE A 54 1.55 3.96 9.10
C PHE A 54 0.32 4.07 8.18
N LEU A 55 -0.19 2.93 7.71
CA LEU A 55 -1.39 2.89 6.88
C LEU A 55 -2.62 2.49 7.69
N ARG A 56 -2.58 1.31 8.34
CA ARG A 56 -3.70 0.77 9.11
C ARG A 56 -3.29 -0.41 9.97
N SER A 57 -4.05 -0.67 11.03
CA SER A 57 -3.97 -1.91 11.82
C SER A 57 -4.73 -3.05 11.14
N LEU A 58 -4.28 -4.28 11.34
CA LEU A 58 -4.94 -5.51 10.91
C LEU A 58 -5.41 -6.31 12.13
N GLU A 59 -4.51 -6.47 13.10
CA GLU A 59 -4.77 -7.19 14.34
C GLU A 59 -4.06 -6.50 15.50
N LYS A 60 -4.72 -6.46 16.65
CA LYS A 60 -4.18 -5.90 17.90
C LYS A 60 -4.63 -6.80 19.04
N SER A 61 -3.71 -7.15 19.92
CA SER A 61 -4.03 -7.86 21.15
C SER A 61 -3.06 -7.46 22.25
N ASP A 62 -3.55 -7.38 23.48
CA ASP A 62 -2.72 -7.19 24.65
C ASP A 62 -3.17 -8.04 25.83
N ILE A 63 -2.20 -8.39 26.68
CA ILE A 63 -2.40 -9.17 27.89
C ILE A 63 -1.85 -8.36 29.05
N GLN A 64 -2.69 -8.12 30.07
CA GLN A 64 -2.27 -7.46 31.31
C GLN A 64 -1.82 -8.51 32.32
N SER A 65 -0.58 -8.41 32.79
CA SER A 65 -0.03 -9.33 33.80
C SER A 65 -0.05 -8.76 35.23
N GLY A 66 -0.66 -7.58 35.41
CA GLY A 66 -0.69 -6.86 36.68
C GLY A 66 0.48 -5.89 36.85
N PHE A 67 0.43 -5.04 37.89
CA PHE A 67 1.49 -4.08 38.24
C PHE A 67 1.92 -3.16 37.08
N GLY A 68 0.97 -2.77 36.22
CA GLY A 68 1.24 -1.92 35.06
C GLY A 68 2.00 -2.62 33.93
N VAL A 69 2.18 -3.94 33.98
CA VAL A 69 2.84 -4.73 32.94
C VAL A 69 1.85 -5.20 31.90
N LYS A 70 2.15 -4.95 30.62
CA LYS A 70 1.37 -5.43 29.47
C LYS A 70 2.28 -6.09 28.45
N TYR A 71 1.79 -7.12 27.78
CA TYR A 71 2.38 -7.69 26.57
C TYR A 71 1.49 -7.33 25.40
N LEU A 72 2.05 -6.73 24.36
CA LEU A 72 1.30 -6.24 23.20
C LEU A 72 1.76 -6.95 21.94
N TYR A 73 0.81 -7.30 21.09
CA TYR A 73 1.01 -7.72 19.72
C TYR A 73 0.23 -6.81 18.78
N HIS A 74 0.86 -6.39 17.69
CA HIS A 74 0.27 -5.52 16.69
C HIS A 74 0.72 -5.92 15.30
N HIS A 75 -0.25 -6.32 14.47
CA HIS A 75 -0.08 -6.57 13.04
C HIS A 75 -0.66 -5.41 12.24
N PHE A 76 0.13 -4.80 11.36
CA PHE A 76 -0.24 -3.59 10.65
C PHE A 76 0.47 -3.45 9.32
N TYR A 77 -0.08 -2.58 8.47
CA TYR A 77 0.57 -2.17 7.23
C TYR A 77 1.23 -0.81 7.36
N LEU A 78 2.43 -0.72 6.80
CA LEU A 78 3.07 0.54 6.48
C LEU A 78 3.01 0.76 4.96
N LYS A 79 2.78 2.01 4.55
CA LYS A 79 2.72 2.38 3.14
C LYS A 79 3.86 3.33 2.81
N PRO A 80 4.58 3.08 1.71
CA PRO A 80 5.63 3.99 1.26
C PRO A 80 5.05 5.35 0.88
N THR A 81 5.86 6.39 1.00
CA THR A 81 5.51 7.76 0.65
C THR A 81 6.37 8.26 -0.51
N ARG A 82 6.08 9.48 -0.97
CA ARG A 82 6.92 10.18 -1.96
C ARG A 82 8.14 10.88 -1.34
N CYS A 83 8.32 10.82 -0.03
CA CYS A 83 9.44 11.48 0.67
C CYS A 83 10.74 10.70 0.56
N ALA A 84 11.86 11.43 0.69
CA ALA A 84 13.17 10.83 0.84
C ALA A 84 13.26 10.05 2.17
N LYS A 85 14.00 8.94 2.16
CA LYS A 85 14.32 8.16 3.36
C LYS A 85 14.93 9.08 4.44
N GLY A 86 14.51 8.89 5.70
CA GLY A 86 14.98 9.69 6.84
C GLY A 86 14.26 11.04 7.01
N THR A 87 13.27 11.35 6.17
CA THR A 87 12.38 12.49 6.39
C THR A 87 11.59 12.27 7.69
N ALA A 88 11.56 13.26 8.58
CA ALA A 88 10.81 13.18 9.84
C ALA A 88 9.34 13.61 9.71
N ASP A 89 8.93 14.14 8.56
CA ASP A 89 7.59 14.67 8.34
C ASP A 89 6.53 13.56 8.21
N SER A 90 5.63 13.51 9.18
CA SER A 90 4.48 12.61 9.21
C SER A 90 3.23 13.20 8.57
N ASN A 91 3.24 14.46 8.10
CA ASN A 91 2.05 15.12 7.57
C ASN A 91 1.61 14.48 6.23
N PRO A 92 0.35 14.00 6.11
CA PRO A 92 -0.16 13.41 4.87
C PRO A 92 -0.11 14.30 3.62
N GLN A 93 -0.20 15.62 3.78
CA GLN A 93 -0.19 16.54 2.64
C GLN A 93 1.22 16.80 2.11
N ARG A 94 2.21 16.89 2.99
CA ARG A 94 3.61 17.11 2.61
C ARG A 94 4.32 15.81 2.26
N CYS A 95 3.91 14.72 2.90
CA CYS A 95 4.46 13.38 2.70
C CYS A 95 3.38 12.37 2.27
N PRO A 96 2.78 12.57 1.07
CA PRO A 96 1.67 11.75 0.62
C PRO A 96 2.11 10.31 0.34
N PHE A 97 1.16 9.40 0.52
CA PHE A 97 1.37 8.00 0.18
C PHE A 97 1.67 7.82 -1.30
N ARG A 98 2.42 6.77 -1.57
CA ARG A 98 2.79 6.33 -2.89
C ARG A 98 2.04 5.04 -3.21
N ASN A 99 1.13 5.10 -4.18
CA ASN A 99 0.24 3.99 -4.52
C ASN A 99 0.90 2.92 -5.41
N ASN A 100 1.98 3.28 -6.10
CA ASN A 100 2.71 2.39 -7.00
C ASN A 100 3.84 1.63 -6.30
N ARG A 101 3.76 1.32 -5.00
CA ARG A 101 4.79 0.50 -4.33
C ARG A 101 4.11 -0.44 -3.33
N ALA A 102 4.66 -1.65 -3.17
CA ALA A 102 4.12 -2.63 -2.25
C ALA A 102 4.19 -2.12 -0.80
N LEU A 103 3.19 -2.49 -0.02
CA LEU A 103 3.12 -2.21 1.41
C LEU A 103 4.20 -3.02 2.15
N MET A 104 4.59 -2.53 3.32
CA MET A 104 5.28 -3.35 4.30
C MET A 104 4.23 -4.01 5.20
N ASP A 105 4.32 -5.32 5.31
CA ASP A 105 3.54 -6.14 6.23
C ASP A 105 4.36 -6.35 7.50
N CYS A 106 3.93 -5.73 8.59
CA CYS A 106 4.69 -5.65 9.84
C CYS A 106 3.93 -6.24 11.01
N ALA A 107 4.60 -7.07 11.79
CA ALA A 107 4.13 -7.55 13.08
C ALA A 107 5.17 -7.20 14.16
N VAL A 108 4.70 -6.64 15.27
CA VAL A 108 5.53 -6.30 16.42
C VAL A 108 4.95 -6.92 17.70
N CYS A 109 5.81 -7.45 18.55
CA CYS A 109 5.48 -7.97 19.87
C CYS A 109 6.45 -7.45 20.91
N TYR A 110 5.95 -6.87 22.01
CA TYR A 110 6.78 -6.23 23.02
C TYR A 110 6.09 -6.15 24.37
N LYS A 111 6.90 -5.93 25.41
CA LYS A 111 6.46 -5.74 26.79
C LYS A 111 6.48 -4.26 27.15
N THR A 112 5.52 -3.82 27.96
CA THR A 112 5.55 -2.52 28.63
C THR A 112 5.46 -2.66 30.14
N ALA A 113 5.97 -1.67 30.87
CA ALA A 113 5.74 -1.50 32.31
C ALA A 113 5.43 -0.02 32.58
N ASN A 114 4.32 0.25 33.25
CA ASN A 114 3.80 1.62 33.45
C ASN A 114 3.73 2.39 32.11
N ASP A 115 3.23 1.70 31.10
CA ASP A 115 3.13 2.14 29.70
C ASP A 115 4.46 2.46 29.00
N LEU A 116 5.63 2.29 29.62
CA LEU A 116 6.94 2.41 28.97
C LEU A 116 7.34 1.09 28.29
N MET A 117 7.84 1.15 27.06
CA MET A 117 8.34 -0.03 26.34
C MET A 117 9.62 -0.54 27.01
N ILE A 118 9.64 -1.84 27.29
CA ILE A 118 10.80 -2.52 27.88
C ILE A 118 11.62 -3.13 26.74
N MET A 119 12.91 -2.81 26.71
CA MET A 119 13.84 -3.26 25.67
C MET A 119 14.54 -4.58 26.00
N ASP A 120 14.39 -5.07 27.22
CA ASP A 120 14.90 -6.37 27.67
C ASP A 120 13.76 -7.19 28.33
N PRO A 121 13.23 -8.24 27.68
CA PRO A 121 13.71 -8.83 26.43
C PRO A 121 13.49 -7.93 25.22
N LYS A 122 14.35 -8.09 24.20
CA LYS A 122 14.27 -7.32 22.96
C LYS A 122 12.88 -7.47 22.31
N PRO A 123 12.20 -6.36 21.97
CA PRO A 123 10.98 -6.39 21.17
C PRO A 123 11.17 -7.18 19.87
N TYR A 124 10.22 -8.05 19.58
CA TYR A 124 10.15 -8.72 18.29
C TYR A 124 9.54 -7.78 17.27
N VAL A 125 10.24 -7.52 16.18
CA VAL A 125 9.76 -6.74 15.04
C VAL A 125 10.06 -7.56 13.80
N HIS A 126 9.04 -7.80 12.99
CA HIS A 126 9.18 -8.48 11.71
C HIS A 126 8.37 -7.72 10.67
N CYS A 127 9.07 -7.20 9.67
CA CYS A 127 8.48 -6.50 8.54
C CYS A 127 8.92 -7.15 7.23
N ILE A 128 7.97 -7.53 6.39
CA ILE A 128 8.22 -8.07 5.05
C ILE A 128 7.57 -7.19 4.00
N GLN A 129 8.26 -6.99 2.87
CA GLN A 129 7.60 -6.36 1.74
C GLN A 129 6.56 -7.34 1.21
N LYS A 130 5.28 -6.92 1.17
CA LYS A 130 4.21 -7.79 0.68
C LYS A 130 4.57 -8.28 -0.73
N PRO A 131 4.51 -9.60 -1.00
CA PRO A 131 5.16 -10.20 -2.16
C PRO A 131 4.78 -9.54 -3.48
N ARG A 132 5.79 -9.44 -4.33
CA ARG A 132 5.70 -8.99 -5.72
C ARG A 132 5.09 -10.12 -6.54
N LEU A 133 4.20 -9.79 -7.47
CA LEU A 133 3.54 -10.75 -8.36
C LEU A 133 4.42 -11.20 -9.55
N THR A 134 5.72 -10.89 -9.52
CA THR A 134 6.67 -11.21 -10.60
C THR A 134 7.68 -12.22 -10.11
N GLU A 135 8.10 -13.12 -10.99
CA GLU A 135 9.20 -14.06 -10.73
C GLU A 135 10.52 -13.29 -10.50
N ASN A 136 11.52 -13.94 -9.90
CA ASN A 136 12.84 -13.35 -9.64
C ASN A 136 13.59 -12.96 -10.93
N ASP A 137 13.14 -13.45 -12.08
CA ASP A 137 13.66 -13.17 -13.42
C ASP A 137 13.01 -11.93 -14.09
N GLY A 138 12.10 -11.27 -13.39
CA GLY A 138 11.35 -10.11 -13.88
C GLY A 138 10.25 -10.43 -14.87
N ASN A 139 9.82 -11.69 -14.97
CA ASN A 139 8.69 -12.11 -15.78
C ASN A 139 7.37 -12.06 -14.98
N PHE A 140 6.30 -11.57 -15.60
CA PHE A 140 4.95 -11.70 -15.07
C PHE A 140 4.23 -12.80 -15.84
N VAL A 141 3.88 -13.86 -15.13
CA VAL A 141 3.36 -15.09 -15.73
C VAL A 141 2.03 -15.43 -15.09
N ILE A 142 1.06 -15.79 -15.93
CA ILE A 142 -0.21 -16.37 -15.48
C ILE A 142 -0.08 -17.88 -15.60
N TYR A 143 -0.34 -18.56 -14.50
CA TYR A 143 -0.28 -20.02 -14.41
C TYR A 143 -1.69 -20.61 -14.32
N GLY A 144 -1.92 -21.67 -15.08
CA GLY A 144 -2.88 -22.72 -14.73
C GLY A 144 -2.13 -23.92 -14.15
N TRP A 145 -2.38 -25.12 -14.67
CA TRP A 145 -1.52 -26.29 -14.40
C TRP A 145 -0.14 -26.22 -15.10
N LYS A 146 0.00 -25.29 -16.04
CA LYS A 146 1.24 -24.89 -16.72
C LYS A 146 1.16 -23.38 -17.03
N PRO A 147 2.27 -22.71 -17.44
CA PRO A 147 2.20 -21.33 -17.91
C PRO A 147 1.19 -21.20 -19.06
N VAL A 148 0.23 -20.28 -18.93
CA VAL A 148 -0.79 -20.01 -19.96
C VAL A 148 -0.54 -18.68 -20.68
N TRP A 149 0.15 -17.74 -20.02
CA TRP A 149 0.50 -16.45 -20.60
C TRP A 149 1.70 -15.85 -19.86
N ALA A 150 2.51 -15.04 -20.55
CA ALA A 150 3.59 -14.26 -19.94
C ALA A 150 3.75 -12.88 -20.59
N SER A 151 4.24 -11.90 -19.80
CA SER A 151 4.69 -10.58 -20.28
C SER A 151 5.94 -10.67 -21.14
N ASN A 152 6.61 -11.84 -21.13
CA ASN A 152 7.86 -12.12 -21.82
C ASN A 152 9.00 -11.18 -21.39
N THR A 153 9.00 -10.72 -20.14
CA THR A 153 10.03 -9.84 -19.58
C THR A 153 11.09 -10.61 -18.79
N ASN A 154 11.24 -11.91 -19.03
CA ASN A 154 12.30 -12.72 -18.44
C ASN A 154 13.70 -12.14 -18.75
N GLY A 155 14.58 -12.14 -17.74
CA GLY A 155 15.92 -11.55 -17.80
C GLY A 155 15.93 -10.03 -17.60
N SER A 156 14.79 -9.43 -17.24
CA SER A 156 14.71 -8.00 -16.89
C SER A 156 14.81 -7.77 -15.38
N ASP A 157 14.99 -6.51 -14.98
CA ASP A 157 14.96 -6.08 -13.59
C ASP A 157 13.56 -5.64 -13.14
N MET A 158 12.51 -6.05 -13.87
CA MET A 158 11.13 -5.75 -13.50
C MET A 158 10.76 -6.46 -12.21
N ILE A 159 10.10 -5.76 -11.30
CA ILE A 159 9.84 -6.27 -9.95
C ILE A 159 8.42 -5.98 -9.46
N ARG A 160 7.61 -5.30 -10.25
CA ARG A 160 6.36 -4.74 -9.74
C ARG A 160 5.37 -4.50 -10.85
N LEU A 161 4.23 -5.16 -10.79
CA LEU A 161 3.05 -4.89 -11.60
C LEU A 161 2.15 -3.87 -10.88
N CYS A 162 1.64 -2.86 -11.58
CA CYS A 162 0.87 -1.77 -10.99
C CYS A 162 -0.25 -1.31 -11.90
N MET A 163 -1.49 -1.30 -11.40
CA MET A 163 -2.59 -0.57 -12.02
C MET A 163 -2.42 0.92 -11.70
N GLN A 164 -2.28 1.75 -12.72
CA GLN A 164 -2.18 3.20 -12.59
C GLN A 164 -3.57 3.85 -12.55
N ASP A 165 -3.60 5.14 -12.21
CA ASP A 165 -4.78 6.00 -12.17
C ASP A 165 -5.33 6.35 -13.57
N ASP A 166 -4.46 6.39 -14.57
CA ASP A 166 -4.82 6.44 -16.00
C ASP A 166 -5.22 5.06 -16.56
N CYS A 167 -5.38 4.07 -15.68
CA CYS A 167 -5.79 2.70 -15.95
C CYS A 167 -4.95 1.96 -17.00
N ASN A 168 -3.66 2.30 -17.03
CA ASN A 168 -2.62 1.46 -17.58
C ASN A 168 -2.10 0.47 -16.53
N LEU A 169 -1.92 -0.80 -16.90
CA LEU A 169 -1.28 -1.79 -16.05
C LEU A 169 0.19 -1.91 -16.47
N VAL A 170 1.12 -1.56 -15.57
CA VAL A 170 2.53 -1.36 -15.92
C VAL A 170 3.47 -2.11 -14.99
N MET A 171 4.49 -2.73 -15.57
CA MET A 171 5.63 -3.31 -14.86
C MET A 171 6.75 -2.29 -14.71
N TYR A 172 7.29 -2.19 -13.49
CA TYR A 172 8.39 -1.30 -13.16
C TYR A 172 9.54 -2.04 -12.49
N ASN A 173 10.75 -1.52 -12.68
CA ASN A 173 11.92 -1.93 -11.91
C ASN A 173 12.05 -1.23 -10.54
N GLN A 174 13.17 -1.49 -9.86
CA GLN A 174 13.51 -0.85 -8.59
C GLN A 174 13.66 0.66 -8.71
N SER A 175 14.13 1.16 -9.85
CA SER A 175 14.37 2.59 -10.13
C SER A 175 13.14 3.33 -10.69
N ASP A 176 11.96 2.70 -10.71
CA ASP A 176 10.73 3.26 -11.30
C ASP A 176 10.76 3.46 -12.82
N LYS A 177 11.67 2.80 -13.52
CA LYS A 177 11.63 2.72 -14.97
C LYS A 177 10.55 1.71 -15.40
N PRO A 178 9.60 2.09 -16.28
CA PRO A 178 8.68 1.13 -16.87
C PRO A 178 9.43 0.21 -17.84
N GLY A 179 9.03 -1.05 -17.92
CA GLY A 179 9.58 -2.02 -18.89
C GLY A 179 8.53 -2.84 -19.63
N TRP A 180 7.28 -2.80 -19.17
CA TRP A 180 6.15 -3.41 -19.87
C TRP A 180 4.84 -2.72 -19.47
N SER A 181 3.88 -2.62 -20.39
CA SER A 181 2.56 -2.05 -20.12
C SER A 181 1.44 -2.73 -20.93
N THR A 182 0.19 -2.58 -20.50
CA THR A 182 -0.98 -2.98 -21.31
C THR A 182 -1.29 -1.98 -22.43
N GLY A 183 -0.68 -0.79 -22.42
CA GLY A 183 -0.96 0.28 -23.39
C GLY A 183 -2.37 0.85 -23.26
N THR A 184 -3.01 0.66 -22.11
CA THR A 184 -4.42 1.00 -21.90
C THR A 184 -4.61 2.36 -21.23
N TYR A 185 -3.62 3.26 -21.27
CA TYR A 185 -3.77 4.57 -20.67
C TYR A 185 -4.96 5.33 -21.29
N GLY A 186 -5.69 6.12 -20.51
CA GLY A 186 -6.80 6.91 -21.03
C GLY A 186 -7.23 8.07 -20.12
N PRO A 187 -7.78 9.15 -20.69
CA PRO A 187 -8.33 10.24 -19.91
C PRO A 187 -9.63 9.82 -19.22
N ASN A 188 -9.90 10.39 -18.04
CA ASN A 188 -11.14 10.22 -17.25
C ASN A 188 -11.42 8.77 -16.83
N CYS A 189 -10.53 8.20 -16.02
CA CYS A 189 -10.72 6.87 -15.46
C CYS A 189 -11.38 6.90 -14.08
N ASN A 190 -12.68 6.57 -14.03
CA ASN A 190 -13.42 6.52 -12.76
C ASN A 190 -13.16 5.21 -12.01
N MET A 191 -13.24 4.06 -12.69
CA MET A 191 -13.01 2.75 -12.07
C MET A 191 -12.18 1.79 -12.93
N CYS A 192 -10.90 1.72 -12.59
CA CYS A 192 -9.87 0.70 -12.85
C CYS A 192 -10.02 -0.62 -12.10
N HIS A 193 -10.29 -1.77 -12.75
CA HIS A 193 -9.97 -3.03 -12.08
C HIS A 193 -9.39 -4.11 -13.02
N LEU A 194 -8.64 -4.99 -12.38
CA LEU A 194 -8.01 -6.16 -12.97
C LEU A 194 -8.75 -7.39 -12.45
N GLN A 195 -9.14 -8.29 -13.35
CA GLN A 195 -9.76 -9.56 -12.99
C GLN A 195 -8.95 -10.70 -13.59
N LEU A 196 -8.55 -11.65 -12.75
CA LEU A 196 -8.11 -12.96 -13.22
C LEU A 196 -9.34 -13.87 -13.23
N THR A 197 -9.78 -14.27 -14.43
CA THR A 197 -10.95 -15.13 -14.64
C THR A 197 -10.62 -16.59 -14.35
N ASP A 198 -11.64 -17.40 -14.09
CA ASP A 198 -11.50 -18.85 -13.86
C ASP A 198 -10.91 -19.59 -15.08
N ASP A 199 -11.07 -19.03 -16.28
CA ASP A 199 -10.46 -19.51 -17.52
C ASP A 199 -8.95 -19.19 -17.63
N GLY A 200 -8.34 -18.60 -16.60
CA GLY A 200 -6.93 -18.23 -16.58
C GLY A 200 -6.59 -17.02 -17.44
N LYS A 201 -7.59 -16.19 -17.78
CA LYS A 201 -7.37 -14.92 -18.50
C LYS A 201 -7.32 -13.78 -17.50
N LEU A 202 -6.27 -12.98 -17.57
CA LEU A 202 -6.23 -11.66 -16.95
C LEU A 202 -6.89 -10.64 -17.88
N VAL A 203 -7.89 -9.94 -17.35
CA VAL A 203 -8.73 -8.99 -18.07
C VAL A 203 -8.74 -7.66 -17.34
N LEU A 204 -8.63 -6.58 -18.11
CA LEU A 204 -8.64 -5.21 -17.63
C LEU A 204 -9.99 -4.58 -17.97
N TYR A 205 -10.66 -4.05 -16.96
CA TYR A 205 -11.94 -3.36 -17.12
C TYR A 205 -11.83 -1.88 -16.74
N ARG A 206 -12.42 -1.04 -17.58
CA ARG A 206 -12.69 0.38 -17.30
C ARG A 206 -14.18 0.62 -17.33
N ASP A 207 -14.73 1.06 -16.21
CA ASP A 207 -16.15 1.41 -16.08
C ASP A 207 -17.07 0.28 -16.57
N GLY A 208 -16.69 -0.96 -16.25
CA GLY A 208 -17.42 -2.18 -16.64
C GLY A 208 -17.15 -2.68 -18.07
N LYS A 209 -16.38 -1.95 -18.88
CA LYS A 209 -15.99 -2.36 -20.23
C LYS A 209 -14.60 -2.99 -20.25
N GLU A 210 -14.48 -4.14 -20.90
CA GLU A 210 -13.17 -4.74 -21.19
C GLU A 210 -12.37 -3.84 -22.14
N ILE A 211 -11.15 -3.51 -21.73
CA ILE A 211 -10.23 -2.67 -22.52
C ILE A 211 -8.93 -3.39 -22.88
N TRP A 212 -8.62 -4.51 -22.22
CA TRP A 212 -7.48 -5.36 -22.54
C TRP A 212 -7.68 -6.76 -21.96
N SER A 213 -7.14 -7.77 -22.66
CA SER A 213 -7.15 -9.15 -22.20
C SER A 213 -5.87 -9.86 -22.61
N SER A 214 -5.33 -10.64 -21.68
CA SER A 214 -4.20 -11.56 -21.91
C SER A 214 -4.50 -12.61 -22.99
N ALA A 215 -5.77 -12.89 -23.28
CA ALA A 215 -6.15 -13.82 -24.35
C ALA A 215 -5.87 -13.27 -25.75
N SER A 216 -5.80 -11.95 -25.92
CA SER A 216 -5.65 -11.28 -27.22
C SER A 216 -4.41 -10.39 -27.30
N SER A 217 -3.67 -10.23 -26.21
CA SER A 217 -2.51 -9.34 -26.15
C SER A 217 -1.42 -9.86 -25.21
N HIS A 218 -0.16 -9.65 -25.60
CA HIS A 218 1.01 -9.84 -24.74
C HIS A 218 1.44 -8.54 -24.05
N GLY A 219 0.69 -7.45 -24.20
CA GLY A 219 1.11 -6.10 -23.82
C GLY A 219 2.25 -5.56 -24.68
N ILE A 220 2.83 -4.46 -24.23
CA ILE A 220 3.88 -3.68 -24.90
C ILE A 220 5.12 -3.72 -24.03
N LYS A 221 6.28 -4.03 -24.62
CA LYS A 221 7.58 -3.88 -23.97
C LYS A 221 8.14 -2.50 -24.31
N GLU A 222 8.74 -1.85 -23.32
CA GLU A 222 9.37 -0.52 -23.45
C GLU A 222 10.90 -0.63 -23.64
#